data_AF-A0A7C6GHG2-F1
#
_entry.id   AF-A0A7C6GHG2-F1
#
_cell.length_a   1.000
_cell.length_b   1.000
_cell.length_c   1.000
_cell.angle_alpha   90.00
_cell.angle_beta   90.00
_cell.angle_gamma   90.00
#
_symmetry.space_group_name_H-M   'P 1'
#
loop_
_entity.id
_entity.type
_entity.pdbx_description
1 polymer ?
#
loop_
_entity_poly.entity_id
_entity_poly.type
_entity_poly.pdbx_seq_one_letter_code
_entity_poly.pdbx_strand_id
1 'polypeptide(L)'
;MKKFFKDFGNFIKRGNVLDLAVGIIIGGAFNKIVSSLVNDILMPIISLPFNGDLNTKFFVLRGGAEYISHPESGVLELVKSTDAVLMFYGRFIQSVIDFLIIGFTLFVIIRTVTKFNEKREQLAQEIKQKIAKGEDLSEEEEEHIEEEEPEVKEEILLLREIRDSLQKE
;
A
#
# COMPACT_ATOMS: atom_id res chain seq x y z
N MET A 1 5.87 30.54 -20.52
CA MET A 1 6.16 29.15 -20.11
C MET A 1 7.32 29.03 -19.10
N LYS A 2 8.50 29.60 -19.33
CA LYS A 2 9.64 29.49 -18.38
C LYS A 2 9.32 29.93 -16.93
N LYS A 3 8.49 30.97 -16.76
CA LYS A 3 8.03 31.47 -15.45
C LYS A 3 7.20 30.43 -14.69
N PHE A 4 6.24 29.80 -15.37
CA PHE A 4 5.39 28.74 -14.80
C PHE A 4 6.20 27.53 -14.33
N PHE A 5 7.14 27.02 -15.13
CA PHE A 5 7.99 25.89 -14.71
C PHE A 5 8.90 26.23 -13.53
N LYS A 6 9.38 27.48 -13.44
CA LYS A 6 10.15 27.96 -12.28
C LYS A 6 9.27 28.05 -11.03
N ASP A 7 8.06 28.59 -11.16
CA ASP A 7 7.10 28.71 -10.07
C ASP A 7 6.59 27.33 -9.59
N PHE A 8 6.41 26.38 -10.53
CA PHE A 8 6.06 24.99 -10.24
C PHE A 8 7.20 24.23 -9.54
N GLY A 9 8.44 24.40 -10.00
CA GLY A 9 9.60 23.84 -9.31
C GLY A 9 9.74 24.37 -7.88
N ASN A 10 9.53 25.68 -7.68
CA ASN A 10 9.51 26.31 -6.35
C ASN A 10 8.33 25.81 -5.48
N PHE A 11 7.23 25.37 -6.09
CA PHE A 11 6.11 24.77 -5.38
C PHE A 11 6.41 23.34 -4.91
N ILE A 12 6.97 22.49 -5.77
CA ILE A 12 7.33 21.10 -5.42
C ILE A 12 8.44 21.06 -4.37
N LYS A 13 9.41 22.00 -4.45
CA LYS A 13 10.49 22.12 -3.45
C LYS A 13 10.02 22.53 -2.06
N ARG A 14 8.73 22.87 -1.86
CA ARG A 14 8.17 23.02 -0.51
C ARG A 14 8.17 21.64 0.13
N GLY A 15 9.06 21.43 1.10
CA GLY A 15 9.56 20.11 1.52
C GLY A 15 8.51 19.01 1.75
N ASN A 16 7.31 19.35 2.23
CA ASN A 16 6.28 18.34 2.52
C ASN A 16 5.41 17.92 1.32
N VAL A 17 5.51 18.62 0.16
CA VAL A 17 4.62 18.36 -0.99
C VAL A 17 5.07 17.14 -1.78
N LEU A 18 6.38 16.97 -1.97
CA LEU A 18 6.93 15.85 -2.72
C LEU A 18 6.65 14.52 -2.01
N ASP A 19 6.94 14.44 -0.70
CA ASP A 19 6.76 13.23 0.10
C ASP A 19 5.28 12.83 0.21
N LEU A 20 4.39 13.82 0.37
CA LEU A 20 2.95 13.60 0.34
C LEU A 20 2.48 13.07 -1.02
N ALA A 21 2.97 13.67 -2.13
CA ALA A 21 2.60 13.25 -3.47
C ALA A 21 3.06 11.81 -3.76
N VAL A 22 4.30 11.47 -3.39
CA VAL A 22 4.85 10.12 -3.52
C VAL A 22 4.03 9.13 -2.70
N GLY A 23 3.70 9.47 -1.44
CA GLY A 23 2.86 8.65 -0.58
C GLY A 23 1.47 8.36 -1.17
N ILE A 24 0.81 9.36 -1.76
CA ILE A 24 -0.50 9.18 -2.39
C ILE A 24 -0.40 8.32 -3.66
N ILE A 25 0.61 8.54 -4.50
CA ILE A 25 0.81 7.78 -5.75
C ILE A 25 1.11 6.31 -5.44
N ILE A 26 2.04 6.06 -4.51
CA ILE A 26 2.38 4.70 -4.08
C ILE A 26 1.19 4.04 -3.39
N GLY A 27 0.48 4.76 -2.51
CA GLY A 27 -0.72 4.25 -1.85
C GLY A 27 -1.81 3.85 -2.85
N GLY A 28 -2.03 4.67 -3.89
CA GLY A 28 -2.99 4.36 -4.96
C GLY A 28 -2.58 3.15 -5.81
N ALA A 29 -1.29 3.04 -6.17
CA ALA A 29 -0.78 1.88 -6.92
C ALA A 29 -0.84 0.59 -6.09
N PHE A 30 -0.45 0.68 -4.82
CA PHE A 30 -0.49 -0.43 -3.87
C PHE A 30 -1.93 -0.92 -3.62
N ASN A 31 -2.89 0.00 -3.45
CA ASN A 31 -4.29 -0.37 -3.31
C ASN A 31 -4.80 -1.16 -4.52
N LYS A 32 -4.34 -0.87 -5.75
CA LYS A 32 -4.69 -1.66 -6.94
C LYS A 32 -4.14 -3.10 -6.87
N ILE A 33 -2.92 -3.28 -6.37
CA ILE A 33 -2.32 -4.62 -6.18
C ILE A 33 -3.17 -5.40 -5.18
N VAL A 34 -3.53 -4.77 -4.06
CA VAL A 34 -4.39 -5.39 -3.05
C VAL A 34 -5.77 -5.72 -3.64
N SER A 35 -6.42 -4.78 -4.32
CA SER A 35 -7.69 -5.02 -5.00
C SER A 35 -7.64 -6.17 -6.00
N SER A 36 -6.56 -6.30 -6.79
CA SER A 36 -6.40 -7.40 -7.73
C SER A 36 -6.23 -8.75 -7.02
N LEU A 37 -5.44 -8.81 -5.95
CA LEU A 37 -5.33 -10.02 -5.12
C LEU A 37 -6.70 -10.44 -4.55
N VAL A 38 -7.51 -9.48 -4.11
CA VAL A 38 -8.85 -9.77 -3.60
C VAL A 38 -9.80 -10.20 -4.72
N ASN A 39 -9.93 -9.39 -5.77
CA ASN A 39 -10.94 -9.57 -6.82
C ASN A 39 -10.62 -10.73 -7.78
N ASP A 40 -9.34 -10.91 -8.11
CA ASP A 40 -8.93 -11.84 -9.16
C ASP A 40 -8.49 -13.20 -8.59
N ILE A 41 -8.12 -13.27 -7.31
CA ILE A 41 -7.62 -14.51 -6.68
C ILE A 41 -8.56 -14.98 -5.56
N LEU A 42 -8.91 -14.12 -4.59
CA LEU A 42 -9.72 -14.54 -3.44
C LEU A 42 -11.21 -14.67 -3.78
N MET A 43 -11.78 -13.72 -4.50
CA MET A 43 -13.20 -13.70 -4.86
C MET A 43 -13.65 -14.90 -5.69
N PRO A 44 -12.90 -15.41 -6.68
CA PRO A 44 -13.25 -16.66 -7.36
C PRO A 44 -13.39 -17.83 -6.38
N ILE A 45 -12.48 -17.95 -5.42
CA ILE A 45 -12.51 -19.04 -4.41
C ILE A 45 -13.70 -18.88 -3.47
N ILE A 46 -13.98 -17.66 -3.03
CA ILE A 46 -15.08 -17.34 -2.11
C ILE A 46 -16.45 -17.48 -2.78
N SER A 47 -16.54 -17.20 -4.09
CA SER A 47 -17.81 -17.22 -4.85
C SER A 47 -18.20 -18.61 -5.36
N LEU A 48 -17.26 -19.57 -5.45
CA LEU A 48 -17.54 -20.97 -5.80
C LEU A 48 -18.77 -21.59 -5.09
N PRO A 49 -18.90 -21.52 -3.75
CA PRO A 49 -20.06 -22.08 -3.04
C PRO A 49 -21.38 -21.33 -3.30
N PHE A 50 -21.35 -20.12 -3.86
CA PHE A 50 -22.55 -19.29 -4.13
C PHE A 50 -23.10 -19.48 -5.55
N ASN A 51 -22.69 -20.55 -6.26
CA ASN A 51 -23.08 -20.84 -7.64
C ASN A 51 -22.77 -19.67 -8.58
N GLY A 52 -21.49 -19.27 -8.64
CA GLY A 52 -20.98 -18.29 -9.61
C GLY A 52 -20.82 -16.87 -9.05
N ASP A 53 -20.64 -15.91 -9.96
CA ASP A 53 -20.31 -14.53 -9.63
C ASP A 53 -21.43 -13.85 -8.82
N LEU A 54 -21.08 -13.35 -7.62
CA LEU A 54 -21.99 -12.62 -6.74
C LEU A 54 -22.58 -11.39 -7.45
N ASN A 55 -21.88 -10.80 -8.43
CA ASN A 55 -22.41 -9.67 -9.21
C ASN A 55 -23.68 -9.99 -10.01
N THR A 56 -23.93 -11.27 -10.28
CA THR A 56 -25.13 -11.75 -11.00
C THR A 56 -26.31 -11.99 -10.08
N LYS A 57 -26.16 -11.85 -8.76
CA LYS A 57 -27.27 -12.08 -7.83
C LYS A 57 -28.09 -10.80 -7.70
N PHE A 58 -29.33 -10.85 -8.19
CA PHE A 58 -30.28 -9.76 -8.08
C PHE A 58 -31.65 -10.27 -7.63
N PHE A 59 -32.45 -9.37 -7.06
CA PHE A 59 -33.84 -9.59 -6.71
C PHE A 59 -34.73 -8.73 -7.62
N VAL A 60 -35.79 -9.32 -8.18
CA VAL A 60 -36.75 -8.61 -9.02
C VAL A 60 -37.85 -8.05 -8.13
N LEU A 61 -37.92 -6.72 -8.02
CA LEU A 61 -38.94 -6.02 -7.23
C LEU A 61 -40.22 -5.80 -8.04
N ARG A 62 -40.09 -5.64 -9.36
CA ARG A 62 -41.18 -5.42 -10.31
C ARG A 62 -40.72 -5.80 -11.72
N GLY A 63 -41.64 -6.26 -12.57
CA GLY A 63 -41.35 -6.71 -13.93
C GLY A 63 -40.75 -8.12 -13.96
N GLY A 64 -39.97 -8.42 -15.00
CA GLY A 64 -39.23 -9.67 -15.15
C GLY A 64 -37.80 -9.39 -15.60
N ALA A 65 -36.84 -10.07 -15.00
CA ALA A 65 -35.49 -10.12 -15.51
C ALA A 65 -34.88 -11.49 -15.28
N GLU A 66 -34.19 -12.00 -16.29
CA GLU A 66 -33.55 -13.30 -16.27
C GLU A 66 -32.22 -13.22 -17.01
N TYR A 67 -31.23 -13.96 -16.51
CA TYR A 67 -30.00 -14.16 -17.25
C TYR A 67 -30.23 -15.26 -18.28
N ILE A 68 -30.05 -14.92 -19.55
CA ILE A 68 -30.07 -15.90 -20.63
C ILE A 68 -28.62 -16.23 -20.97
N SER A 69 -28.25 -17.51 -20.78
CA SER A 69 -26.97 -18.02 -21.23
C SER A 69 -27.03 -18.25 -22.73
N HIS A 70 -26.17 -17.56 -23.49
CA HIS A 70 -25.96 -17.87 -24.90
C HIS A 70 -24.82 -18.89 -25.00
N PRO A 71 -25.10 -20.19 -25.27
CA PRO A 71 -24.08 -21.24 -25.24
C PRO A 71 -23.00 -21.06 -26.31
N GLU A 72 -23.33 -20.31 -27.37
CA GLU A 72 -22.49 -20.11 -28.56
C GLU A 72 -21.46 -18.99 -28.37
N SER A 73 -21.74 -18.03 -27.49
CA SER A 73 -20.83 -16.91 -27.18
C SER A 73 -20.20 -17.02 -25.78
N GLY A 74 -20.71 -17.90 -24.92
CA GLY A 74 -20.27 -18.02 -23.53
C GLY A 74 -20.60 -16.80 -22.67
N VAL A 75 -21.47 -15.91 -23.15
CA VAL A 75 -21.86 -14.67 -22.46
C VAL A 75 -23.21 -14.85 -21.77
N LEU A 76 -23.31 -14.36 -20.54
CA LEU A 76 -24.56 -14.21 -19.79
C LEU A 76 -25.16 -12.84 -20.10
N GLU A 77 -26.30 -12.79 -20.78
CA GLU A 77 -27.00 -11.54 -21.06
C GLU A 77 -28.15 -11.34 -20.08
N LEU A 78 -28.23 -10.16 -19.45
CA LEU A 78 -29.34 -9.79 -18.57
C LEU A 78 -30.48 -9.22 -19.41
N VAL A 79 -31.52 -10.01 -19.64
CA VAL A 79 -32.72 -9.55 -20.32
C VAL A 79 -33.69 -9.01 -19.26
N LYS A 80 -34.07 -7.74 -19.40
CA LYS A 80 -34.98 -7.05 -18.47
C LYS A 80 -36.22 -6.54 -19.21
N SER A 81 -37.39 -6.65 -18.58
CA SER A 81 -38.62 -6.03 -19.08
C SER A 81 -38.54 -4.50 -18.97
N THR A 82 -39.35 -3.79 -19.76
CA THR A 82 -39.36 -2.32 -19.83
C THR A 82 -39.72 -1.66 -18.48
N ASP A 83 -40.45 -2.39 -17.62
CA ASP A 83 -40.86 -1.97 -16.28
C ASP A 83 -40.05 -2.64 -15.15
N ALA A 84 -38.94 -3.31 -15.48
CA ALA A 84 -38.15 -4.06 -14.53
C ALA A 84 -37.44 -3.15 -13.51
N VAL A 85 -37.65 -3.43 -12.23
CA VAL A 85 -36.91 -2.83 -11.12
C VAL A 85 -36.10 -3.92 -10.43
N LEU A 86 -34.77 -3.81 -10.51
CA LEU A 86 -33.83 -4.83 -10.03
C LEU A 86 -33.02 -4.31 -8.85
N MET A 87 -32.87 -5.13 -7.82
CA MET A 87 -31.99 -4.87 -6.68
C MET A 87 -30.80 -5.83 -6.74
N PHE A 88 -29.63 -5.31 -7.09
CA PHE A 88 -28.38 -6.08 -7.15
C PHE A 88 -27.74 -6.24 -5.77
N TYR A 89 -28.38 -7.04 -4.90
CA TYR A 89 -27.87 -7.29 -3.54
C TYR A 89 -26.51 -7.99 -3.55
N GLY A 90 -26.21 -8.77 -4.60
CA GLY A 90 -24.93 -9.45 -4.72
C GLY A 90 -23.74 -8.51 -4.85
N ARG A 91 -23.90 -7.38 -5.55
CA ARG A 91 -22.86 -6.32 -5.64
C ARG A 91 -22.59 -5.68 -4.28
N PHE A 92 -23.64 -5.50 -3.48
CA PHE A 92 -23.50 -4.97 -2.13
C PHE A 92 -22.73 -5.94 -1.23
N ILE A 93 -23.11 -7.22 -1.22
CA ILE A 93 -22.41 -8.26 -0.45
C ILE A 93 -20.95 -8.37 -0.89
N GLN A 94 -20.69 -8.34 -2.19
CA GLN A 94 -19.32 -8.30 -2.72
C GLN A 94 -18.55 -7.09 -2.17
N SER A 95 -19.13 -5.89 -2.23
CA SER A 95 -18.46 -4.67 -1.71
C SER A 95 -18.14 -4.77 -0.21
N VAL A 96 -19.01 -5.42 0.58
CA VAL A 96 -18.76 -5.69 2.00
C VAL A 96 -17.61 -6.68 2.19
N ILE A 97 -17.58 -7.76 1.41
CA ILE A 97 -16.49 -8.75 1.43
C ILE A 97 -15.17 -8.09 1.02
N ASP A 98 -15.16 -7.33 -0.07
CA ASP A 98 -13.98 -6.60 -0.55
C ASP A 98 -13.43 -5.67 0.52
N PHE A 99 -14.29 -4.91 1.19
CA PHE A 99 -13.90 -4.03 2.30
C PHE A 99 -13.26 -4.81 3.46
N LEU A 100 -13.86 -5.94 3.86
CA LEU A 100 -13.34 -6.79 4.95
C LEU A 100 -11.98 -7.39 4.58
N ILE A 101 -11.82 -7.88 3.35
CA ILE A 101 -10.57 -8.52 2.90
C ILE A 101 -9.47 -7.47 2.69
N ILE A 102 -9.77 -6.32 2.08
CA ILE A 102 -8.80 -5.23 1.92
C ILE A 102 -8.34 -4.75 3.29
N GLY A 103 -9.28 -4.52 4.22
CA GLY A 103 -8.96 -4.14 5.60
C GLY A 103 -8.09 -5.18 6.31
N PHE A 104 -8.43 -6.46 6.18
CA PHE A 104 -7.64 -7.55 6.75
C PHE A 104 -6.24 -7.66 6.12
N THR A 105 -6.14 -7.49 4.81
CA THR A 105 -4.86 -7.53 4.07
C THR A 105 -3.96 -6.38 4.50
N LEU A 106 -4.50 -5.16 4.57
CA LEU A 106 -3.77 -4.00 5.08
C LEU A 106 -3.31 -4.21 6.52
N PHE A 107 -4.15 -4.80 7.37
CA PHE A 107 -3.78 -5.14 8.74
C PHE A 107 -2.60 -6.12 8.80
N VAL A 108 -2.64 -7.20 8.02
CA VAL A 108 -1.55 -8.18 7.98
C VAL A 108 -0.25 -7.54 7.50
N ILE A 109 -0.32 -6.67 6.48
CA ILE A 109 0.86 -6.01 5.92
C ILE A 109 1.46 -5.02 6.90
N ILE A 110 0.65 -4.13 7.49
CA ILE A 110 1.11 -3.18 8.51
C ILE A 110 1.72 -3.95 9.67
N ARG A 111 1.05 -4.99 10.17
CA ARG A 111 1.58 -5.84 11.25
C ARG A 111 2.91 -6.50 10.89
N THR A 112 3.08 -6.93 9.66
CA THR A 112 4.31 -7.56 9.19
C THR A 112 5.43 -6.53 9.13
N VAL A 113 5.20 -5.38 8.51
CA VAL A 113 6.17 -4.29 8.42
C VAL A 113 6.57 -3.78 9.80
N THR A 114 5.61 -3.55 10.71
CA THR A 114 5.92 -3.13 12.08
C THR A 114 6.80 -4.15 12.79
N LYS A 115 6.50 -5.45 12.68
CA LYS A 115 7.34 -6.51 13.25
C LYS A 115 8.76 -6.56 12.65
N PHE A 116 8.90 -6.36 11.34
CA PHE A 116 10.22 -6.33 10.71
C PHE A 116 11.03 -5.10 11.13
N ASN A 117 10.39 -3.94 11.25
CA ASN A 117 11.05 -2.72 11.71
C ASN A 117 11.48 -2.80 13.19
N GLU A 118 10.62 -3.32 14.07
CA GLU A 118 10.97 -3.56 15.48
C GLU A 118 12.19 -4.47 15.60
N LYS A 119 12.29 -5.51 14.75
CA LYS A 119 13.44 -6.42 14.75
C LYS A 119 14.73 -5.73 14.29
N ARG A 120 14.66 -4.86 13.27
CA ARG A 120 15.81 -4.06 12.82
C ARG A 120 16.26 -3.07 13.90
N GLU A 121 15.32 -2.41 14.56
CA GLU A 121 15.63 -1.45 15.61
C GLU A 121 16.25 -2.11 16.85
N GLN A 122 15.80 -3.33 17.19
CA GLN A 122 16.41 -4.14 18.26
C GLN A 122 17.85 -4.55 17.91
N LEU A 123 18.10 -5.01 16.68
CA LEU A 123 19.44 -5.34 16.21
C LEU A 123 20.37 -4.11 16.26
N ALA A 124 19.90 -2.95 15.79
CA ALA A 124 20.66 -1.71 15.84
C ALA A 124 20.96 -1.25 17.28
N GLN A 125 20.04 -1.47 18.23
CA GLN A 125 20.27 -1.18 19.65
C GLN A 125 21.24 -2.16 20.30
N GLU A 126 21.17 -3.44 19.96
CA GLU A 126 22.08 -4.47 20.46
C GLU A 126 23.51 -4.24 19.97
N ILE A 127 23.68 -3.90 18.69
CA ILE A 127 24.95 -3.48 18.09
C ILE A 127 25.51 -2.24 18.80
N LYS A 128 24.68 -1.20 19.02
CA LYS A 128 25.09 0.00 19.78
C LYS A 128 25.50 -0.33 21.23
N GLN A 129 24.83 -1.29 21.87
CA GLN A 129 25.19 -1.74 23.21
C GLN A 129 26.49 -2.55 23.24
N LYS A 130 26.75 -3.40 22.24
CA LYS A 130 28.01 -4.14 22.09
C LYS A 130 29.19 -3.19 21.84
N ILE A 131 29.00 -2.20 20.96
CA ILE A 131 29.97 -1.10 20.74
C ILE A 131 30.25 -0.35 22.05
N ALA A 132 29.21 0.01 22.81
CA ALA A 132 29.37 0.72 24.09
C ALA A 132 30.05 -0.13 25.18
N LYS A 133 30.02 -1.46 25.05
CA LYS A 133 30.70 -2.40 25.95
C LYS A 133 32.10 -2.82 25.46
N GLY A 134 32.49 -2.41 24.25
CA GLY A 134 33.79 -2.73 23.66
C GLY A 134 33.96 -4.21 23.28
N GLU A 135 32.86 -4.90 22.95
CA GLU A 135 32.91 -6.26 22.41
C GLU A 135 33.11 -6.21 20.88
N ASP A 136 33.92 -7.13 20.35
CA ASP A 136 34.17 -7.27 18.90
C ASP A 136 32.86 -7.63 18.18
N LEU A 137 32.57 -6.90 17.09
CA LEU A 137 31.40 -7.12 16.25
C LEU A 137 31.67 -8.25 15.27
N SER A 138 30.62 -8.98 14.90
CA SER A 138 30.71 -9.96 13.81
C SER A 138 30.79 -9.25 12.44
N GLU A 139 31.42 -9.89 11.45
CA GLU A 139 31.59 -9.32 10.09
C GLU A 139 30.25 -8.88 9.46
N GLU A 140 29.15 -9.58 9.75
CA GLU A 140 27.79 -9.23 9.30
C GLU A 140 27.24 -7.96 9.99
N GLU A 141 27.63 -7.69 11.24
CA GLU A 141 27.24 -6.49 11.98
C GLU A 141 28.01 -5.26 11.49
N GLU A 142 29.28 -5.41 11.07
CA GLU A 142 30.08 -4.32 10.48
C GLU A 142 29.57 -3.90 9.10
N GLU A 143 29.23 -4.87 8.23
CA GLU A 143 28.72 -4.60 6.88
C GLU A 143 27.37 -3.85 6.92
N HIS A 144 26.50 -4.17 7.89
CA HIS A 144 25.22 -3.47 8.05
C HIS A 144 25.37 -2.04 8.62
N ILE A 145 26.46 -1.75 9.35
CA ILE A 145 26.75 -0.41 9.85
C ILE A 145 27.26 0.49 8.72
N GLU A 146 28.14 -0.02 7.84
CA GLU A 146 28.62 0.75 6.70
C GLU A 146 27.49 1.14 5.72
N GLU A 147 26.46 0.30 5.58
CA GLU A 147 25.26 0.62 4.79
C GLU A 147 24.30 1.60 5.49
N GLU A 148 24.23 1.59 6.83
CA GLU A 148 23.32 2.44 7.61
C GLU A 148 23.93 3.78 8.05
N GLU A 149 25.26 3.95 8.04
CA GLU A 149 25.86 5.24 8.34
C GLU A 149 25.45 6.22 7.22
N PRO A 150 24.61 7.23 7.51
CA PRO A 150 24.28 8.20 6.50
C PRO A 150 25.59 8.86 6.07
N GLU A 151 25.86 8.95 4.76
CA GLU A 151 26.84 9.89 4.21
C GLU A 151 26.67 11.18 5.00
N VAL A 152 27.62 11.46 5.89
CA VAL A 152 27.47 12.51 6.89
C VAL A 152 27.35 13.80 6.10
N LYS A 153 26.10 14.27 5.94
CA LYS A 153 25.78 15.47 5.16
C LYS A 153 26.78 16.53 5.56
N GLU A 154 27.50 17.11 4.60
CA GLU A 154 28.61 18.04 4.82
C GLU A 154 28.30 19.11 5.88
N GLU A 155 27.02 19.51 6.02
CA GLU A 155 26.52 20.38 7.09
C GLU A 155 26.89 19.92 8.51
N ILE A 156 26.82 18.62 8.83
CA ILE A 156 27.18 18.07 10.15
C ILE A 156 28.69 18.09 10.35
N LEU A 157 29.48 17.88 9.29
CA LEU A 157 30.94 18.01 9.34
C LEU A 157 31.35 19.46 9.58
N LEU A 158 30.73 20.40 8.87
CA LEU A 158 30.97 21.83 9.03
C LEU A 158 30.58 22.32 10.43
N LEU A 159 29.46 21.86 10.98
CA LEU A 159 29.04 22.20 12.34
C LEU A 159 30.02 21.67 13.40
N ARG A 160 30.59 20.49 13.17
CA ARG A 160 31.62 19.90 14.03
C ARG A 160 32.92 20.70 13.97
N GLU A 161 33.31 21.15 12.78
CA GLU A 161 34.49 21.99 12.56
C GLU A 161 34.34 23.39 13.17
N ILE A 162 33.15 23.98 13.10
CA ILE A 162 32.81 25.25 13.77
C ILE A 162 32.87 25.09 15.29
N ARG A 163 32.29 24.02 15.85
CA ARG A 163 32.36 23.73 17.29
C ARG A 163 33.80 23.61 17.76
N ASP A 164 34.61 22.84 17.04
CA ASP A 164 36.02 22.61 17.40
C ASP A 164 36.87 23.88 17.23
N SER A 165 36.49 24.78 16.32
CA SER A 165 37.09 26.11 16.17
C SER A 165 36.73 27.04 17.34
N LEU A 166 35.48 27.02 17.80
CA LEU A 166 35.01 27.83 18.94
C LEU A 166 35.54 27.34 20.29
N GLN A 167 35.95 26.07 20.41
CA GLN A 167 36.61 25.57 21.63
C GLN A 167 38.12 25.89 21.68
N LYS A 168 38.70 26.39 20.59
CA LYS A 168 40.11 26.76 20.49
C LYS A 168 40.38 28.27 20.68
N GLU A 169 39.33 29.09 20.72
CA GLU A 169 39.37 30.49 21.19
C GLU A 169 39.08 30.59 22.69
#